data_AF-A8A9W4-F1
#
_entry.id   AF-A8A9W4-F1
#
_cell.length_a   1.000
_cell.length_b   1.000
_cell.length_c   1.000
_cell.angle_alpha   90.00
_cell.angle_beta   90.00
_cell.angle_gamma   90.00
#
_symmetry.space_group_name_H-M   'P 1'
#
loop_
_entity.id
_entity.type
_entity.pdbx_description
1 polymer ?
#
loop_
_entity_poly.entity_id
_entity_poly.type
_entity_poly.pdbx_seq_one_letter_code
_entity_poly.pdbx_strand_id
1 'polypeptide(L)'
;MRALIILLLVVSSMLADSGDCAFGWWKDLLRAPDAHSEGVTGKGVVALVIDTGVDAEVIKSVFNRTVDRYFNAAYEAHKDECFKYVDYKNVTMCVYGLTEVGGRSAYLAAPVNETTDLAGHGTAVAAALLSVAPDVDLHVAKVACYVLLLDENGSVTYAIPFIDPEALKLALERAVNGTDVVNLSLGSVTPVTGPLPDVPTALALRGLWDVIYSKSSETAFVAAAGNEGLKVPSFPALSEHVIGVSALAYKDGEFEVASFSDGGPGVDFSSVGVGLYLPVPKYSYIAEAVKDPCAEEVGRALFLRLDGTSFAAPLVSGTAALWIQRTGVKGTSEVREVLKQNSLHPFGPGWSPEAGWGVPVAVPVEGQGLSLPGIPFAGLPALLLAKRKRGATLLTIMMISSSAFAVEPEKLGEAFAISSLATWTAYYVANGLGPVASLWMATFNTLIVTALLAISWKVVELVCATIKC
;
A
#
# COMPACT_ATOMS: atom_id res chain seq x y z
N MET A 1 16.40 22.82 -5.87
CA MET A 1 15.02 22.68 -5.36
C MET A 1 14.98 21.40 -4.55
N ARG A 2 14.58 21.44 -3.28
CA ARG A 2 14.32 20.21 -2.52
C ARG A 2 13.03 19.62 -3.10
N ALA A 3 13.03 18.34 -3.47
CA ALA A 3 11.82 17.66 -3.94
C ALA A 3 10.83 17.61 -2.77
N LEU A 4 9.69 18.31 -2.85
CA LEU A 4 8.65 18.18 -1.85
C LEU A 4 7.77 16.99 -2.20
N ILE A 5 7.61 16.06 -1.26
CA ILE A 5 6.54 15.06 -1.32
C ILE A 5 5.30 15.74 -0.77
N ILE A 6 4.38 16.08 -1.68
CA ILE A 6 3.11 16.71 -1.31
C ILE A 6 2.23 15.65 -0.67
N LEU A 7 1.75 15.93 0.55
CA LEU A 7 0.70 15.15 1.19
C LEU A 7 -0.59 15.36 0.37
N LEU A 8 -0.92 14.38 -0.48
CA LEU A 8 -2.13 14.39 -1.29
C LEU A 8 -3.34 14.06 -0.41
N LEU A 9 -3.79 15.05 0.34
CA LEU A 9 -5.06 15.02 1.06
C LEU A 9 -6.19 15.15 0.02
N VAL A 10 -6.82 14.03 -0.35
CA VAL A 10 -8.12 14.09 -1.02
C VAL A 10 -9.16 14.42 0.05
N VAL A 11 -9.41 15.72 0.22
CA VAL A 11 -10.63 16.16 0.88
C VAL A 11 -11.71 16.14 -0.19
N SER A 12 -12.34 14.97 -0.37
CA SER A 12 -13.49 14.89 -1.27
C SER A 12 -14.64 15.70 -0.67
N SER A 13 -15.03 16.77 -1.36
CA SER A 13 -16.28 17.49 -1.08
C SER A 13 -17.51 16.77 -1.63
N MET A 14 -17.36 15.55 -2.14
CA MET A 14 -18.50 14.76 -2.60
C MET A 14 -19.15 14.09 -1.40
N LEU A 15 -20.26 14.69 -0.96
CA LEU A 15 -21.30 14.06 -0.17
C LEU A 15 -21.79 12.80 -0.91
N ALA A 16 -21.02 11.71 -0.87
CA ALA A 16 -21.49 10.42 -1.34
C ALA A 16 -22.42 9.88 -0.26
N ASP A 17 -23.68 9.76 -0.63
CA ASP A 17 -24.86 9.40 0.16
C ASP A 17 -24.78 7.95 0.74
N SER A 18 -23.74 7.63 1.51
CA SER A 18 -23.75 6.49 2.43
C SER A 18 -24.43 7.00 3.70
N GLY A 19 -25.75 6.93 3.71
CA GLY A 19 -26.66 7.62 4.64
C GLY A 19 -26.53 7.36 6.14
N ASP A 20 -25.42 6.82 6.64
CA ASP A 20 -25.18 6.66 8.07
C ASP A 20 -23.80 7.21 8.45
N CYS A 21 -23.78 8.16 9.38
CA CYS A 21 -22.58 8.69 10.04
C CYS A 21 -21.92 7.63 10.96
N ALA A 22 -21.73 6.40 10.46
CA ALA A 22 -21.38 5.25 11.25
C ALA A 22 -19.87 4.99 11.28
N PHE A 23 -19.31 4.96 12.48
CA PHE A 23 -17.92 4.55 12.70
C PHE A 23 -17.77 3.03 12.58
N GLY A 24 -16.75 2.58 11.84
CA GLY A 24 -16.22 1.22 11.97
C GLY A 24 -16.94 0.12 11.19
N TRP A 25 -17.90 0.44 10.32
CA TRP A 25 -18.64 -0.53 9.48
C TRP A 25 -17.70 -1.43 8.65
N TRP A 26 -16.54 -0.89 8.25
CA TRP A 26 -15.53 -1.63 7.49
C TRP A 26 -14.91 -2.78 8.28
N LYS A 27 -14.94 -2.76 9.61
CA LYS A 27 -14.40 -3.86 10.43
C LYS A 27 -15.15 -5.16 10.17
N ASP A 28 -16.47 -5.07 10.01
CA ASP A 28 -17.32 -6.23 9.71
C ASP A 28 -17.07 -6.72 8.28
N LEU A 29 -16.94 -5.79 7.33
CA LEU A 29 -16.57 -6.10 5.95
C LEU A 29 -15.22 -6.86 5.86
N LEU A 30 -14.24 -6.41 6.65
CA LEU A 30 -12.91 -7.02 6.73
C LEU A 30 -12.86 -8.24 7.65
N ARG A 31 -13.99 -8.60 8.27
CA ARG A 31 -14.13 -9.72 9.22
C ARG A 31 -13.17 -9.65 10.41
N ALA A 32 -12.81 -8.43 10.84
CA ALA A 32 -11.92 -8.21 11.97
C ALA A 32 -12.51 -8.75 13.30
N PRO A 33 -13.80 -8.55 13.62
CA PRO A 33 -14.38 -9.12 14.84
C PRO A 33 -14.35 -10.66 14.88
N ASP A 34 -14.47 -11.33 13.73
CA ASP A 34 -14.32 -12.80 13.65
C ASP A 34 -12.92 -13.21 14.13
N ALA A 35 -11.86 -12.55 13.63
CA ALA A 35 -10.48 -12.80 14.05
C ALA A 35 -10.27 -12.48 15.54
N HIS A 36 -10.86 -11.38 16.04
CA HIS A 36 -10.76 -11.02 17.46
C HIS A 36 -11.39 -12.08 18.36
N SER A 37 -12.50 -12.70 17.93
CA SER A 37 -13.15 -13.80 18.65
C SER A 37 -12.28 -15.06 18.76
N GLU A 38 -11.33 -15.23 17.83
CA GLU A 38 -10.31 -16.29 17.84
C GLU A 38 -9.06 -15.92 18.65
N GLY A 39 -9.03 -14.73 19.27
CA GLY A 39 -7.87 -14.21 20.00
C GLY A 39 -6.77 -13.60 19.10
N VAL A 40 -7.07 -13.37 17.82
CA VAL A 40 -6.18 -12.73 16.86
C VAL A 40 -6.53 -11.24 16.78
N THR A 41 -5.79 -10.40 17.50
CA THR A 41 -6.05 -8.97 17.69
C THR A 41 -4.88 -8.06 17.29
N GLY A 42 -3.79 -8.64 16.79
CA GLY A 42 -2.51 -7.97 16.50
C GLY A 42 -1.52 -8.03 17.66
N LYS A 43 -1.87 -8.70 18.76
CA LYS A 43 -1.04 -8.76 19.96
C LYS A 43 0.34 -9.35 19.68
N GLY A 44 1.39 -8.64 20.10
CA GLY A 44 2.79 -9.04 19.92
C GLY A 44 3.33 -8.79 18.51
N VAL A 45 2.58 -8.07 17.67
CA VAL A 45 3.02 -7.58 16.36
C VAL A 45 3.31 -6.10 16.48
N VAL A 46 4.49 -5.69 16.00
CA VAL A 46 4.90 -4.29 16.00
C VAL A 46 4.48 -3.63 14.69
N ALA A 47 3.55 -2.68 14.78
CA ALA A 47 3.06 -1.91 13.64
C ALA A 47 3.61 -0.48 13.67
N LEU A 48 4.34 -0.08 12.63
CA LEU A 48 4.88 1.28 12.49
C LEU A 48 4.06 2.10 11.50
N VAL A 49 3.56 3.25 11.95
CA VAL A 49 2.95 4.28 11.10
C VAL A 49 3.99 5.37 10.81
N ILE A 50 4.41 5.51 9.56
CA ILE A 50 5.28 6.61 9.11
C ILE A 50 4.42 7.64 8.39
N ASP A 51 4.13 8.76 9.06
CA ASP A 51 3.15 9.75 8.59
C ASP A 51 3.39 11.13 9.23
N THR A 52 2.38 12.01 9.27
CA THR A 52 2.46 13.36 9.83
C THR A 52 2.66 13.43 11.35
N GLY A 53 2.77 12.28 12.01
CA GLY A 53 2.73 12.10 13.45
C GLY A 53 1.38 11.58 13.91
N VAL A 54 1.27 11.23 15.19
CA VAL A 54 0.03 10.73 15.80
C VAL A 54 -0.17 11.43 17.12
N ASP A 55 -1.35 12.04 17.31
CA ASP A 55 -1.69 12.68 18.58
C ASP A 55 -1.96 11.62 19.67
N ALA A 56 -1.06 11.52 20.64
CA ALA A 56 -1.12 10.52 21.71
C ALA A 56 -2.42 10.62 22.53
N GLU A 57 -2.92 11.84 22.76
CA GLU A 57 -4.11 12.06 23.57
C GLU A 57 -5.38 11.70 22.80
N VAL A 58 -5.38 11.85 21.48
CA VAL A 58 -6.46 11.30 20.63
C VAL A 58 -6.50 9.78 20.74
N ILE A 59 -5.37 9.09 20.53
CA ILE A 59 -5.30 7.62 20.62
C ILE A 59 -5.76 7.13 21.99
N LYS A 60 -5.32 7.79 23.07
CA LYS A 60 -5.76 7.50 24.43
C LYS A 60 -7.25 7.73 24.63
N SER A 61 -7.79 8.84 24.14
CA SER A 61 -9.21 9.17 24.34
C SER A 61 -10.17 8.27 23.55
N VAL A 62 -9.78 7.83 22.35
CA VAL A 62 -10.64 7.05 21.45
C VAL A 62 -10.50 5.55 21.68
N PHE A 63 -9.26 5.06 21.80
CA PHE A 63 -8.98 3.62 21.87
C PHE A 63 -8.64 3.15 23.28
N ASN A 64 -8.50 4.05 24.26
CA ASN A 64 -7.95 3.75 25.58
C ASN A 64 -6.57 3.05 25.49
N ARG A 65 -5.75 3.51 24.53
CA ARG A 65 -4.42 2.99 24.21
C ARG A 65 -3.36 4.08 24.32
N THR A 66 -2.11 3.67 24.47
CA THR A 66 -0.97 4.54 24.28
C THR A 66 -0.26 4.17 22.98
N VAL A 67 0.44 5.12 22.38
CA VAL A 67 1.45 4.81 21.37
C VAL A 67 2.69 4.31 22.11
N ASP A 68 3.19 3.14 21.72
CA ASP A 68 4.26 2.42 22.41
C ASP A 68 5.64 3.03 22.14
N ARG A 69 5.83 3.61 20.95
CA ARG A 69 7.07 4.31 20.61
C ARG A 69 6.86 5.44 19.62
N TYR A 70 7.49 6.57 19.90
CA TYR A 70 7.62 7.69 18.97
C TYR A 70 9.05 7.83 18.45
N PHE A 71 9.16 8.23 17.19
CA PHE A 71 10.39 8.74 16.59
C PHE A 71 10.09 9.98 15.76
N ASN A 72 10.59 11.14 16.19
CA ASN A 72 10.40 12.39 15.47
C ASN A 72 11.48 12.57 14.39
N ALA A 73 11.34 11.84 13.28
CA ALA A 73 12.29 11.91 12.18
C ALA A 73 12.36 13.32 11.54
N ALA A 74 11.24 14.06 11.51
CA ALA A 74 11.17 15.43 11.03
C ALA A 74 12.11 16.36 11.82
N TYR A 75 12.05 16.32 13.15
CA TYR A 75 12.96 17.13 13.97
C TYR A 75 14.39 16.58 13.93
N GLU A 76 14.57 15.27 14.06
CA GLU A 76 15.89 14.65 14.11
C GLU A 76 16.71 14.87 12.84
N ALA A 77 16.06 14.96 11.67
CA ALA A 77 16.74 15.24 10.41
C ALA A 77 17.32 16.66 10.35
N HIS A 78 16.67 17.64 11.00
CA HIS A 78 16.95 19.07 10.81
C HIS A 78 17.40 19.80 12.09
N LYS A 79 17.50 19.11 13.24
CA LYS A 79 17.79 19.74 14.54
C LYS A 79 19.11 20.52 14.59
N ASP A 80 20.12 20.09 13.83
CA ASP A 80 21.44 20.73 13.81
C ASP A 80 21.46 21.96 12.88
N GLU A 81 20.45 22.12 12.01
CA GLU A 81 20.24 23.27 11.13
C GLU A 81 19.32 24.34 11.76
N CYS A 82 18.83 24.09 12.97
CA CYS A 82 17.87 24.94 13.65
C CYS A 82 18.44 26.34 13.96
N PHE A 83 17.90 27.39 13.34
CA PHE A 83 18.36 28.76 13.58
C PHE A 83 17.34 29.64 14.31
N LYS A 84 16.09 29.20 14.43
CA LYS A 84 15.04 29.91 15.17
C LYS A 84 13.96 28.95 15.67
N TYR A 85 13.38 29.25 16.82
CA TYR A 85 12.16 28.60 17.29
C TYR A 85 10.95 29.52 17.13
N VAL A 86 9.83 28.96 16.69
CA VAL A 86 8.53 29.65 16.61
C VAL A 86 7.44 28.75 17.15
N ASP A 87 6.47 29.32 17.86
CA ASP A 87 5.32 28.56 18.35
C ASP A 87 4.15 28.68 17.38
N TYR A 88 3.51 27.55 17.09
CA TYR A 88 2.30 27.48 16.27
C TYR A 88 1.33 26.47 16.86
N LYS A 89 0.10 26.90 17.19
CA LYS A 89 -0.95 26.05 17.79
C LYS A 89 -0.44 25.24 19.01
N ASN A 90 0.30 25.91 19.90
CA ASN A 90 0.94 25.32 21.09
C ASN A 90 2.00 24.23 20.78
N VAL A 91 2.54 24.22 19.57
CA VAL A 91 3.67 23.36 19.19
C VAL A 91 4.85 24.24 18.84
N THR A 92 5.97 24.02 19.52
CA THR A 92 7.24 24.65 19.17
C THR A 92 7.80 24.02 17.91
N MET A 93 8.16 24.88 16.97
CA MET A 93 8.72 24.54 15.66
C MET A 93 10.17 24.99 15.59
N CYS A 94 11.04 24.09 15.20
CA CYS A 94 12.41 24.38 14.81
C CYS A 94 12.44 24.85 13.36
N VAL A 95 12.77 26.11 13.13
CA VAL A 95 12.99 26.67 11.80
C VAL A 95 14.41 26.35 11.35
N TYR A 96 14.51 25.61 10.25
CA TYR A 96 15.78 25.07 9.73
C TYR A 96 16.11 25.55 8.32
N GLY A 97 15.15 26.15 7.60
CA GLY A 97 15.38 26.60 6.24
C GLY A 97 14.54 27.80 5.83
N LEU A 98 14.91 28.36 4.67
CA LEU A 98 14.17 29.40 3.97
C LEU A 98 13.80 28.89 2.58
N THR A 99 12.62 29.28 2.12
CA THR A 99 12.13 29.01 0.77
C THR A 99 11.32 30.20 0.27
N GLU A 100 10.86 30.15 -0.97
CA GLU A 100 9.98 31.16 -1.55
C GLU A 100 8.68 30.51 -2.03
N VAL A 101 7.54 31.08 -1.63
CA VAL A 101 6.21 30.65 -2.07
C VAL A 101 5.46 31.86 -2.62
N GLY A 102 5.17 31.84 -3.93
CA GLY A 102 4.44 32.91 -4.60
C GLY A 102 5.13 34.28 -4.49
N GLY A 103 6.47 34.34 -4.59
CA GLY A 103 7.24 35.57 -4.47
C GLY A 103 7.43 36.09 -3.04
N ARG A 104 7.02 35.31 -2.02
CA ARG A 104 7.17 35.66 -0.61
C ARG A 104 8.15 34.70 0.07
N SER A 105 9.03 35.24 0.90
CA SER A 105 9.88 34.43 1.77
C SER A 105 9.03 33.63 2.74
N ALA A 106 9.31 32.34 2.82
CA ALA A 106 8.69 31.39 3.72
C ALA A 106 9.77 30.61 4.47
N TYR A 107 9.41 30.05 5.61
CA TYR A 107 10.31 29.30 6.47
C TYR A 107 10.00 27.81 6.36
N LEU A 108 11.04 26.97 6.38
CA LEU A 108 10.89 25.54 6.57
C LEU A 108 11.08 25.23 8.05
N ALA A 109 10.15 24.49 8.63
CA ALA A 109 10.17 24.20 10.05
C ALA A 109 9.73 22.77 10.38
N ALA A 110 10.36 22.18 11.38
CA ALA A 110 10.02 20.86 11.92
C ALA A 110 9.46 21.01 13.33
N PRO A 111 8.34 20.35 13.68
CA PRO A 111 7.81 20.36 15.04
C PRO A 111 8.76 19.64 15.99
N VAL A 112 9.10 20.27 17.12
CA VAL A 112 9.98 19.69 18.13
C VAL A 112 9.28 18.55 18.88
N ASN A 113 8.00 18.73 19.19
CA ASN A 113 7.22 17.72 19.91
C ASN A 113 6.88 16.51 19.00
N GLU A 114 7.09 15.32 19.54
CA GLU A 114 6.93 14.05 18.82
C GLU A 114 5.49 13.48 18.87
N THR A 115 4.74 13.83 19.92
CA THR A 115 3.43 13.22 20.25
C THR A 115 2.22 13.97 19.73
N THR A 116 2.42 15.03 18.94
CA THR A 116 1.34 15.84 18.35
C THR A 116 1.23 15.61 16.86
N ASP A 117 0.04 15.82 16.31
CA ASP A 117 -0.21 15.77 14.88
C ASP A 117 -1.01 16.99 14.44
N LEU A 118 -0.32 18.05 14.02
CA LEU A 118 -0.97 19.27 13.57
C LEU A 118 -1.67 19.08 12.22
N ALA A 119 -1.24 18.12 11.39
CA ALA A 119 -1.93 17.83 10.13
C ALA A 119 -3.23 17.06 10.38
N GLY A 120 -3.20 16.09 11.29
CA GLY A 120 -4.32 15.22 11.64
C GLY A 120 -4.40 13.95 10.81
N HIS A 121 -3.61 13.85 9.74
CA HIS A 121 -3.62 12.74 8.79
C HIS A 121 -3.11 11.45 9.44
N GLY A 122 -1.91 11.48 10.03
CA GLY A 122 -1.30 10.31 10.66
C GLY A 122 -2.12 9.76 11.83
N THR A 123 -2.81 10.63 12.58
CA THR A 123 -3.75 10.20 13.63
C THR A 123 -4.93 9.40 13.05
N ALA A 124 -5.54 9.85 11.95
CA ALA A 124 -6.60 9.11 11.28
C ALA A 124 -6.09 7.79 10.68
N VAL A 125 -4.89 7.78 10.10
CA VAL A 125 -4.22 6.58 9.57
C VAL A 125 -4.00 5.54 10.67
N ALA A 126 -3.43 5.96 11.81
CA ALA A 126 -3.22 5.08 12.96
C ALA A 126 -4.57 4.54 13.51
N ALA A 127 -5.60 5.39 13.56
CA ALA A 127 -6.93 4.98 13.98
C ALA A 127 -7.57 3.93 13.05
N ALA A 128 -7.40 4.07 11.73
CA ALA A 128 -7.85 3.07 10.76
C ALA A 128 -7.14 1.71 11.00
N LEU A 129 -5.83 1.72 11.21
CA LEU A 129 -5.06 0.50 11.53
C LEU A 129 -5.56 -0.16 12.82
N LEU A 130 -5.65 0.63 13.90
CA LEU A 130 -6.11 0.15 15.22
C LEU A 130 -7.56 -0.34 15.20
N SER A 131 -8.39 0.14 14.27
CA SER A 131 -9.76 -0.35 14.12
C SER A 131 -9.81 -1.83 13.69
N VAL A 132 -8.78 -2.30 12.98
CA VAL A 132 -8.65 -3.69 12.52
C VAL A 132 -7.79 -4.50 13.47
N ALA A 133 -6.63 -3.98 13.89
CA ALA A 133 -5.69 -4.68 14.77
C ALA A 133 -5.49 -3.88 16.07
N PRO A 134 -6.42 -3.99 17.05
CA PRO A 134 -6.46 -3.13 18.22
C PRO A 134 -5.32 -3.37 19.21
N ASP A 135 -4.66 -4.53 19.16
CA ASP A 135 -3.64 -4.94 20.14
C ASP A 135 -2.20 -4.91 19.64
N VAL A 136 -1.93 -4.35 18.47
CA VAL A 136 -0.56 -4.14 17.98
C VAL A 136 0.23 -3.24 18.94
N ASP A 137 1.54 -3.45 18.98
CA ASP A 137 2.47 -2.49 19.57
C ASP A 137 2.64 -1.36 18.55
N LEU A 138 2.00 -0.22 18.79
CA LEU A 138 1.92 0.90 17.85
C LEU A 138 3.16 1.77 17.96
N HIS A 139 4.00 1.71 16.94
CA HIS A 139 5.11 2.63 16.74
C HIS A 139 4.73 3.73 15.75
N VAL A 140 5.30 4.92 15.94
CA VAL A 140 5.04 6.09 15.09
C VAL A 140 6.35 6.75 14.71
N ALA A 141 6.55 7.01 13.42
CA ALA A 141 7.61 7.89 12.93
C ALA A 141 6.99 9.13 12.27
N LYS A 142 7.26 10.29 12.85
CA LYS A 142 6.76 11.58 12.37
C LYS A 142 7.71 12.13 11.31
N VAL A 143 7.20 12.33 10.09
CA VAL A 143 7.97 12.82 8.93
C VAL A 143 7.44 14.14 8.35
N ALA A 144 6.37 14.70 8.93
CA ALA A 144 5.84 15.99 8.48
C ALA A 144 6.67 17.18 8.99
N CYS A 145 7.12 17.98 8.02
CA CYS A 145 7.63 19.33 8.21
C CYS A 145 6.58 20.35 7.71
N TYR A 146 6.84 21.64 7.93
CA TYR A 146 5.92 22.72 7.63
C TYR A 146 6.59 23.85 6.89
N VAL A 147 5.92 24.38 5.87
CA VAL A 147 6.22 25.70 5.33
C VAL A 147 5.45 26.72 6.16
N LEU A 148 6.13 27.71 6.74
CA LEU A 148 5.53 28.76 7.57
C LEU A 148 5.65 30.13 6.90
N LEU A 149 4.56 30.91 6.88
CA LEU A 149 4.58 32.35 6.63
C LEU A 149 4.44 33.08 7.96
N LEU A 150 5.37 34.01 8.22
CA LEU A 150 5.36 34.85 9.41
C LEU A 150 4.90 36.27 9.07
N ASP A 151 4.19 36.93 9.98
CA ASP A 151 3.97 38.37 9.91
C ASP A 151 5.20 39.18 10.36
N GLU A 152 5.09 40.51 10.32
CA GLU A 152 6.14 41.45 10.74
C GLU A 152 6.52 41.30 12.23
N ASN A 153 5.61 40.75 13.05
CA ASN A 153 5.85 40.48 14.47
C ASN A 153 6.45 39.08 14.71
N GLY A 154 6.66 38.29 13.65
CA GLY A 154 7.19 36.93 13.72
C GLY A 154 6.16 35.86 14.08
N SER A 155 4.86 36.18 14.06
CA SER A 155 3.77 35.24 14.33
C SER A 155 3.44 34.43 13.08
N VAL A 156 3.15 33.14 13.23
CA VAL A 156 2.77 32.28 12.11
C VAL A 156 1.36 32.65 11.63
N THR A 157 1.27 33.15 10.40
CA THR A 157 -0.01 33.52 9.74
C THR A 157 -0.56 32.41 8.87
N TYR A 158 0.33 31.59 8.32
CA TYR A 158 -0.02 30.47 7.48
C TYR A 158 1.01 29.37 7.66
N ALA A 159 0.56 28.14 7.62
CA ALA A 159 1.44 27.00 7.64
C ALA A 159 0.88 25.89 6.74
N ILE A 160 1.74 25.11 6.10
CA ILE A 160 1.36 24.01 5.21
C ILE A 160 2.21 22.78 5.57
N PRO A 161 1.61 21.65 5.95
CA PRO A 161 2.35 20.41 6.15
C PRO A 161 2.85 19.84 4.82
N PHE A 162 4.04 19.26 4.82
CA PHE A 162 4.57 18.44 3.73
C PHE A 162 5.39 17.28 4.29
N ILE A 163 5.58 16.24 3.48
CA ILE A 163 6.45 15.11 3.84
C ILE A 163 7.86 15.43 3.38
N ASP A 164 8.78 15.49 4.33
CA ASP A 164 10.18 15.79 4.06
C ASP A 164 10.93 14.49 3.66
N PRO A 165 11.55 14.41 2.46
CA PRO A 165 12.21 13.19 2.02
C PRO A 165 13.40 12.77 2.90
N GLU A 166 14.11 13.73 3.50
CA GLU A 166 15.24 13.44 4.39
C GLU A 166 14.72 12.83 5.71
N ALA A 167 13.66 13.41 6.28
CA ALA A 167 12.94 12.82 7.41
C ALA A 167 12.38 11.43 7.09
N LEU A 168 11.79 11.22 5.90
CA LEU A 168 11.27 9.92 5.48
C LEU A 168 12.38 8.87 5.37
N LYS A 169 13.51 9.22 4.74
CA LYS A 169 14.68 8.33 4.67
C LYS A 169 15.19 7.98 6.06
N LEU A 170 15.31 8.97 6.94
CA LEU A 170 15.75 8.77 8.33
C LEU A 170 14.79 7.88 9.12
N ALA A 171 13.47 8.04 8.93
CA ALA A 171 12.46 7.17 9.53
C ALA A 171 12.61 5.71 9.07
N LEU A 172 12.76 5.48 7.75
CA LEU A 172 12.98 4.14 7.21
C LEU A 172 14.27 3.51 7.75
N GLU A 173 15.34 4.29 7.86
CA GLU A 173 16.63 3.81 8.37
C GLU A 173 16.54 3.43 9.86
N ARG A 174 15.93 4.28 10.70
CA ARG A 174 16.05 4.21 12.16
C ARG A 174 14.83 3.64 12.89
N ALA A 175 13.62 3.78 12.36
CA ALA A 175 12.39 3.37 13.05
C ALA A 175 11.90 1.98 12.64
N VAL A 176 12.26 1.49 11.43
CA VAL A 176 11.76 0.21 10.89
C VAL A 176 12.41 -1.02 11.55
N ASN A 177 13.61 -0.90 12.11
CA ASN A 177 14.26 -2.06 12.73
C ASN A 177 13.42 -2.60 13.91
N GLY A 178 13.06 -3.88 13.84
CA GLY A 178 12.21 -4.52 14.84
C GLY A 178 10.71 -4.25 14.67
N THR A 179 10.28 -3.76 13.50
CA THR A 179 8.86 -3.65 13.14
C THR A 179 8.45 -4.80 12.22
N ASP A 180 7.25 -5.34 12.39
CA ASP A 180 6.75 -6.45 11.57
C ASP A 180 5.95 -5.94 10.37
N VAL A 181 5.20 -4.84 10.55
CA VAL A 181 4.46 -4.16 9.47
C VAL A 181 4.66 -2.65 9.53
N VAL A 182 4.88 -2.03 8.37
CA VAL A 182 5.06 -0.58 8.21
C VAL A 182 3.99 -0.06 7.26
N ASN A 183 3.19 0.89 7.74
CA ASN A 183 2.23 1.61 6.92
C ASN A 183 2.82 2.94 6.43
N LEU A 184 2.77 3.16 5.12
CA LEU A 184 3.20 4.35 4.40
C LEU A 184 2.00 4.96 3.66
N SER A 185 1.18 5.75 4.37
CA SER A 185 0.04 6.48 3.80
C SER A 185 0.48 7.80 3.16
N LEU A 186 1.55 7.72 2.38
CA LEU A 186 2.22 8.83 1.71
C LEU A 186 2.71 8.35 0.36
N GLY A 187 2.90 9.28 -0.57
CA GLY A 187 3.43 8.94 -1.87
C GLY A 187 3.89 10.18 -2.63
N SER A 188 4.78 9.96 -3.59
CA SER A 188 5.13 10.94 -4.60
C SER A 188 4.68 10.42 -5.95
N VAL A 189 4.02 11.29 -6.71
CA VAL A 189 3.65 10.99 -8.10
C VAL A 189 4.91 10.54 -8.85
N THR A 190 4.89 9.30 -9.34
CA THR A 190 5.90 8.85 -10.28
C THR A 190 5.60 9.56 -11.60
N PRO A 191 6.55 10.26 -12.25
CA PRO A 191 6.29 10.88 -13.54
C PRO A 191 6.21 9.80 -14.61
N VAL A 192 5.11 9.06 -14.65
CA VAL A 192 4.85 8.09 -15.74
C VAL A 192 4.29 8.83 -16.95
N THR A 193 3.69 10.01 -16.73
CA THR A 193 3.10 10.89 -17.75
C THR A 193 3.80 12.26 -17.85
N GLY A 194 4.87 12.49 -17.08
CA GLY A 194 5.62 13.75 -17.02
C GLY A 194 7.07 13.63 -17.48
N PRO A 195 7.81 14.75 -17.55
CA PRO A 195 9.26 14.72 -17.73
C PRO A 195 9.90 13.86 -16.64
N LEU A 196 10.99 13.15 -16.99
CA LEU A 196 11.75 12.35 -16.04
C LEU A 196 12.04 13.18 -14.78
N PRO A 197 12.00 12.56 -13.59
CA PRO A 197 12.36 13.25 -12.36
C PRO A 197 13.75 13.87 -12.52
N ASP A 198 13.95 15.05 -11.94
CA ASP A 198 15.29 15.62 -11.89
C ASP A 198 16.24 14.69 -11.12
N VAL A 199 17.54 14.81 -11.39
CA VAL A 199 18.56 13.94 -10.78
C VAL A 199 18.44 13.88 -9.24
N PRO A 200 18.21 14.99 -8.52
CA PRO A 200 17.98 14.95 -7.08
C PRO A 200 16.78 14.09 -6.67
N THR A 201 15.63 14.22 -7.33
CA THR A 201 14.45 13.41 -7.02
C THR A 201 14.70 11.93 -7.30
N ALA A 202 15.34 11.61 -8.44
CA ALA A 202 15.67 10.23 -8.79
C ALA A 202 16.60 9.57 -7.75
N LEU A 203 17.62 10.30 -7.27
CA LEU A 203 18.53 9.81 -6.22
C LEU A 203 17.83 9.65 -4.88
N ALA A 204 16.92 10.55 -4.51
CA ALA A 204 16.13 10.43 -3.29
C ALA A 204 15.23 9.18 -3.33
N LEU A 205 14.48 8.98 -4.42
CA LEU A 205 13.64 7.79 -4.61
C LEU A 205 14.47 6.50 -4.60
N ARG A 206 15.66 6.52 -5.20
CA ARG A 206 16.58 5.39 -5.16
C ARG A 206 17.03 5.06 -3.74
N GLY A 207 17.40 6.07 -2.94
CA GLY A 207 17.78 5.88 -1.55
C GLY A 207 16.64 5.29 -0.70
N LEU A 208 15.40 5.74 -0.91
CA LEU A 208 14.23 5.16 -0.24
C LEU A 208 14.03 3.70 -0.65
N TRP A 209 14.16 3.40 -1.96
CA TRP A 209 14.05 2.03 -2.46
C TRP A 209 15.11 1.11 -1.86
N ASP A 210 16.37 1.52 -1.81
CA ASP A 210 17.47 0.71 -1.26
C ASP A 210 17.22 0.36 0.22
N VAL A 211 16.71 1.31 1.02
CA VAL A 211 16.37 1.07 2.43
C VAL A 211 15.19 0.11 2.56
N ILE A 212 14.11 0.31 1.80
CA ILE A 212 12.94 -0.59 1.80
C ILE A 212 13.35 -2.00 1.40
N TYR A 213 14.08 -2.14 0.30
CA TYR A 213 14.57 -3.42 -0.20
C TYR A 213 15.33 -4.18 0.90
N SER A 214 16.30 -3.52 1.54
CA SER A 214 17.16 -4.12 2.56
C SER A 214 16.43 -4.64 3.80
N LYS A 215 15.20 -4.17 4.05
CA LYS A 215 14.38 -4.51 5.23
C LYS A 215 13.17 -5.37 4.90
N SER A 216 12.83 -5.49 3.61
CA SER A 216 11.57 -6.12 3.14
C SER A 216 11.49 -7.63 3.35
N SER A 217 12.60 -8.31 3.67
CA SER A 217 12.61 -9.72 4.06
C SER A 217 12.15 -9.97 5.50
N GLU A 218 12.22 -8.95 6.37
CA GLU A 218 11.84 -9.06 7.78
C GLU A 218 10.56 -8.27 8.10
N THR A 219 10.37 -7.15 7.41
CA THR A 219 9.24 -6.24 7.62
C THR A 219 8.35 -6.18 6.38
N ALA A 220 7.04 -6.25 6.57
CA ALA A 220 6.07 -5.99 5.52
C ALA A 220 5.84 -4.49 5.36
N PHE A 221 6.11 -3.95 4.17
CA PHE A 221 5.78 -2.56 3.84
C PHE A 221 4.46 -2.50 3.11
N VAL A 222 3.56 -1.62 3.54
CA VAL A 222 2.25 -1.39 2.93
C VAL A 222 2.12 0.09 2.61
N ALA A 223 1.75 0.44 1.37
CA ALA A 223 1.68 1.83 0.94
C ALA A 223 0.42 2.16 0.15
N ALA A 224 -0.06 3.38 0.31
CA ALA A 224 -1.18 3.93 -0.45
C ALA A 224 -0.81 4.11 -1.92
N ALA A 225 -1.69 3.69 -2.84
CA ALA A 225 -1.43 3.73 -4.28
C ALA A 225 -1.32 5.15 -4.85
N GLY A 226 -1.96 6.15 -4.23
CA GLY A 226 -2.08 7.49 -4.80
C GLY A 226 -3.54 7.86 -5.08
N ASN A 227 -3.76 9.12 -5.41
CA ASN A 227 -5.05 9.79 -5.25
C ASN A 227 -5.41 10.66 -6.47
N GLU A 228 -4.78 10.37 -7.62
CA GLU A 228 -4.83 11.18 -8.83
C GLU A 228 -5.73 10.54 -9.92
N GLY A 229 -6.32 9.37 -9.64
CA GLY A 229 -7.09 8.59 -10.60
C GLY A 229 -6.23 8.01 -11.73
N LEU A 230 -4.93 7.85 -11.51
CA LEU A 230 -3.97 7.39 -12.50
C LEU A 230 -3.98 5.87 -12.63
N LYS A 231 -3.51 5.37 -13.77
CA LYS A 231 -3.37 3.92 -14.04
C LYS A 231 -1.99 3.38 -13.67
N VAL A 232 -1.24 4.13 -12.87
CA VAL A 232 0.00 3.67 -12.25
C VAL A 232 0.09 4.22 -10.82
N PRO A 233 0.47 3.42 -9.82
CA PRO A 233 0.64 3.91 -8.46
C PRO A 233 1.83 4.85 -8.28
N SER A 234 1.72 5.70 -7.27
CA SER A 234 2.79 6.51 -6.71
C SER A 234 3.88 5.65 -6.04
N PHE A 235 5.09 6.19 -5.93
CA PHE A 235 6.14 5.59 -5.09
C PHE A 235 5.87 5.99 -3.62
N PRO A 236 5.94 5.08 -2.64
CA PRO A 236 6.57 3.75 -2.69
C PRO A 236 5.67 2.58 -3.09
N ALA A 237 4.35 2.76 -3.25
CA ALA A 237 3.43 1.67 -3.62
C ALA A 237 3.79 0.97 -4.95
N LEU A 238 4.41 1.67 -5.90
CA LEU A 238 4.91 1.08 -7.15
C LEU A 238 6.05 0.06 -6.96
N SER A 239 6.74 0.05 -5.81
CA SER A 239 7.88 -0.82 -5.57
C SER A 239 7.47 -2.28 -5.36
N GLU A 240 8.16 -3.23 -5.99
CA GLU A 240 7.89 -4.67 -5.79
C GLU A 240 8.11 -5.17 -4.35
N HIS A 241 8.87 -4.41 -3.54
CA HIS A 241 9.14 -4.69 -2.13
C HIS A 241 8.08 -4.10 -1.19
N VAL A 242 7.03 -3.50 -1.75
CA VAL A 242 5.95 -2.84 -1.01
C VAL A 242 4.61 -3.42 -1.47
N ILE A 243 3.71 -3.61 -0.53
CA ILE A 243 2.32 -3.96 -0.78
C ILE A 243 1.57 -2.69 -1.16
N GLY A 244 1.32 -2.49 -2.45
CA GLY A 244 0.58 -1.33 -2.96
C GLY A 244 -0.93 -1.48 -2.78
N VAL A 245 -1.61 -0.47 -2.23
CA VAL A 245 -3.04 -0.52 -1.86
C VAL A 245 -3.86 0.57 -2.54
N SER A 246 -4.81 0.18 -3.39
CA SER A 246 -5.83 1.07 -3.98
C SER A 246 -7.07 1.21 -3.10
N ALA A 247 -7.91 2.20 -3.40
CA ALA A 247 -9.13 2.51 -2.65
C ALA A 247 -10.38 2.13 -3.44
N LEU A 248 -11.31 1.48 -2.72
CA LEU A 248 -12.66 1.19 -3.18
C LEU A 248 -13.69 1.97 -2.34
N ALA A 249 -14.84 2.22 -2.93
CA ALA A 249 -16.07 2.49 -2.22
C ALA A 249 -16.84 1.18 -2.00
N TYR A 250 -17.70 1.17 -0.98
CA TYR A 250 -18.64 0.09 -0.74
C TYR A 250 -20.04 0.69 -0.59
N LYS A 251 -20.94 0.34 -1.51
CA LYS A 251 -22.28 0.92 -1.59
C LYS A 251 -23.28 -0.15 -2.00
N ASP A 252 -24.43 -0.17 -1.32
CA ASP A 252 -25.56 -1.07 -1.63
C ASP A 252 -25.15 -2.57 -1.70
N GLY A 253 -24.14 -2.96 -0.91
CA GLY A 253 -23.62 -4.33 -0.85
C GLY A 253 -22.50 -4.65 -1.85
N GLU A 254 -22.14 -3.71 -2.72
CA GLU A 254 -21.20 -3.90 -3.83
C GLU A 254 -19.97 -3.00 -3.69
N PHE A 255 -18.85 -3.47 -4.25
CA PHE A 255 -17.60 -2.72 -4.33
C PHE A 255 -17.52 -1.91 -5.62
N GLU A 256 -17.10 -0.66 -5.50
CA GLU A 256 -16.86 0.23 -6.64
C GLU A 256 -15.45 0.82 -6.55
N VAL A 257 -14.78 1.02 -7.68
CA VAL A 257 -13.46 1.66 -7.70
C VAL A 257 -13.62 3.13 -7.35
N ALA A 258 -12.88 3.62 -6.36
CA ALA A 258 -12.90 5.05 -6.05
C ALA A 258 -12.29 5.83 -7.23
N SER A 259 -12.99 6.84 -7.74
CA SER A 259 -12.59 7.56 -8.96
C SER A 259 -11.23 8.27 -8.83
N PHE A 260 -10.85 8.64 -7.61
CA PHE A 260 -9.53 9.22 -7.31
C PHE A 260 -8.43 8.17 -7.12
N SER A 261 -8.76 6.89 -6.95
CA SER A 261 -7.74 5.90 -6.62
C SER A 261 -6.80 5.70 -7.80
N ASP A 262 -5.51 5.81 -7.54
CA ASP A 262 -4.53 5.27 -8.46
C ASP A 262 -4.64 3.73 -8.50
N GLY A 263 -4.38 3.17 -9.67
CA GLY A 263 -4.47 1.75 -9.97
C GLY A 263 -3.32 1.29 -10.88
N GLY A 264 -3.39 0.06 -11.39
CA GLY A 264 -2.44 -0.48 -12.37
C GLY A 264 -1.54 -1.59 -11.84
N PRO A 265 -0.55 -2.05 -12.63
CA PRO A 265 0.29 -3.22 -12.33
C PRO A 265 1.03 -3.21 -10.98
N GLY A 266 1.22 -2.04 -10.35
CA GLY A 266 1.84 -1.91 -9.04
C GLY A 266 0.89 -2.06 -7.85
N VAL A 267 -0.41 -2.26 -8.07
CA VAL A 267 -1.39 -2.50 -7.00
C VAL A 267 -1.40 -3.99 -6.65
N ASP A 268 -1.13 -4.30 -5.39
CA ASP A 268 -1.22 -5.67 -4.87
C ASP A 268 -2.61 -5.97 -4.31
N PHE A 269 -3.22 -5.02 -3.60
CA PHE A 269 -4.53 -5.19 -2.97
C PHE A 269 -5.33 -3.91 -3.01
N SER A 270 -6.58 -4.01 -2.57
CA SER A 270 -7.45 -2.88 -2.34
C SER A 270 -8.10 -2.98 -0.97
N SER A 271 -8.62 -1.86 -0.48
CA SER A 271 -9.55 -1.86 0.64
C SER A 271 -10.52 -0.72 0.49
N VAL A 272 -11.52 -0.67 1.36
CA VAL A 272 -12.42 0.48 1.43
C VAL A 272 -11.63 1.72 1.85
N GLY A 273 -11.74 2.77 1.06
CA GLY A 273 -11.06 4.05 1.28
C GLY A 273 -11.99 5.23 1.05
N VAL A 274 -13.31 5.00 1.05
CA VAL A 274 -14.35 6.02 0.87
C VAL A 274 -15.36 5.89 1.99
N GLY A 275 -15.75 7.01 2.59
CA GLY A 275 -16.75 7.05 3.67
C GLY A 275 -16.23 6.50 4.99
N LEU A 276 -14.93 6.64 5.27
CA LEU A 276 -14.35 6.21 6.53
C LEU A 276 -14.46 7.33 7.55
N TYR A 277 -15.21 7.09 8.62
CA TYR A 277 -15.36 8.05 9.70
C TYR A 277 -14.19 7.90 10.68
N LEU A 278 -13.21 8.80 10.72
CA LEU A 278 -11.96 8.59 11.47
C LEU A 278 -11.67 9.77 12.41
N PRO A 279 -11.09 9.52 13.60
CA PRO A 279 -10.74 10.57 14.53
C PRO A 279 -9.49 11.34 14.07
N VAL A 280 -9.57 12.66 14.09
CA VAL A 280 -8.44 13.57 13.95
C VAL A 280 -8.33 14.47 15.19
N PRO A 281 -7.16 15.08 15.47
CA PRO A 281 -7.06 16.09 16.53
C PRO A 281 -7.94 17.30 16.21
N LYS A 282 -8.72 17.77 17.19
CA LYS A 282 -9.74 18.84 17.01
C LYS A 282 -9.24 20.13 16.35
N TYR A 283 -7.95 20.46 16.51
CA TYR A 283 -7.35 21.70 15.99
C TYR A 283 -6.33 21.44 14.88
N SER A 284 -6.40 20.25 14.25
CA SER A 284 -5.56 19.88 13.13
C SER A 284 -5.98 20.56 11.83
N TYR A 285 -5.11 20.53 10.80
CA TYR A 285 -5.42 21.04 9.46
C TYR A 285 -6.65 20.37 8.85
N ILE A 286 -6.76 19.05 8.95
CA ILE A 286 -7.91 18.32 8.41
C ILE A 286 -9.20 18.75 9.13
N ALA A 287 -9.16 18.91 10.46
CA ALA A 287 -10.33 19.37 11.22
C ALA A 287 -10.82 20.76 10.80
N GLU A 288 -9.91 21.66 10.40
CA GLU A 288 -10.27 22.99 9.91
C GLU A 288 -10.72 23.00 8.45
N ALA A 289 -10.18 22.10 7.63
CA ALA A 289 -10.44 22.05 6.20
C ALA A 289 -11.72 21.30 5.82
N VAL A 290 -12.05 20.24 6.56
CA VAL A 290 -13.19 19.37 6.25
C VAL A 290 -14.45 19.88 6.95
N LYS A 291 -15.47 20.19 6.14
CA LYS A 291 -16.81 20.51 6.66
C LYS A 291 -17.71 19.30 6.48
N ASP A 292 -17.90 18.58 7.57
CA ASP A 292 -18.70 17.35 7.57
C ASP A 292 -19.96 17.54 8.44
N PRO A 293 -21.17 17.39 7.88
CA PRO A 293 -22.41 17.47 8.67
C PRO A 293 -22.52 16.36 9.72
N CYS A 294 -21.80 15.26 9.56
CA CYS A 294 -21.74 14.18 10.54
C CYS A 294 -20.77 14.47 11.69
N ALA A 295 -19.87 15.47 11.57
CA ALA A 295 -18.76 15.73 12.49
C ALA A 295 -19.14 15.60 13.98
N GLU A 296 -18.48 14.69 14.70
CA GLU A 296 -18.74 14.40 16.11
C GLU A 296 -17.47 14.59 16.94
N GLU A 297 -17.58 15.34 18.05
CA GLU A 297 -16.50 15.48 19.01
C GLU A 297 -16.54 14.39 20.08
N VAL A 298 -15.46 13.62 20.19
CA VAL A 298 -15.29 12.61 21.24
C VAL A 298 -13.96 12.83 21.93
N GLY A 299 -14.01 13.24 23.19
CA GLY A 299 -12.80 13.53 23.97
C GLY A 299 -11.94 14.63 23.32
N ARG A 300 -10.74 14.26 22.87
CA ARG A 300 -9.75 15.15 22.22
C ARG A 300 -9.81 15.07 20.68
N ALA A 301 -10.67 14.22 20.14
CA ALA A 301 -10.83 13.99 18.71
C ALA A 301 -12.05 14.72 18.14
N LEU A 302 -11.96 15.05 16.86
CA LEU A 302 -13.08 15.31 15.98
C LEU A 302 -13.15 14.14 15.00
N PHE A 303 -14.26 13.42 14.97
CA PHE A 303 -14.48 12.41 13.94
C PHE A 303 -14.96 13.09 12.67
N LEU A 304 -14.40 12.67 11.55
CA LEU A 304 -14.69 13.23 10.23
C LEU A 304 -14.73 12.10 9.23
N ARG A 305 -15.60 12.25 8.23
CA ARG A 305 -15.58 11.43 7.04
C ARG A 305 -14.35 11.77 6.19
N LEU A 306 -13.52 10.78 5.95
CA LEU A 306 -12.30 10.89 5.16
C LEU A 306 -12.29 9.84 4.04
N ASP A 307 -11.81 10.27 2.88
CA ASP A 307 -11.64 9.46 1.68
C ASP A 307 -10.15 9.48 1.27
N GLY A 308 -9.63 8.38 0.75
CA GLY A 308 -8.26 8.30 0.24
C GLY A 308 -7.66 6.90 0.29
N THR A 309 -6.72 6.63 -0.62
CA THR A 309 -5.86 5.42 -0.53
C THR A 309 -5.04 5.39 0.75
N SER A 310 -4.73 6.57 1.30
CA SER A 310 -4.13 6.77 2.63
C SER A 310 -4.90 6.11 3.78
N PHE A 311 -6.21 5.91 3.63
CA PHE A 311 -7.04 5.25 4.64
C PHE A 311 -7.38 3.81 4.30
N ALA A 312 -7.24 3.39 3.03
CA ALA A 312 -7.32 1.98 2.64
C ALA A 312 -6.05 1.19 3.05
N ALA A 313 -4.86 1.76 2.83
CA ALA A 313 -3.57 1.16 3.20
C ALA A 313 -3.46 0.73 4.68
N PRO A 314 -3.86 1.54 5.68
CA PRO A 314 -3.79 1.12 7.08
C PRO A 314 -4.79 0.02 7.45
N LEU A 315 -5.91 -0.12 6.71
CA LEU A 315 -6.80 -1.27 6.90
C LEU A 315 -6.12 -2.56 6.45
N VAL A 316 -5.42 -2.54 5.31
CA VAL A 316 -4.60 -3.68 4.86
C VAL A 316 -3.44 -3.94 5.83
N SER A 317 -2.80 -2.89 6.35
CA SER A 317 -1.74 -3.02 7.36
C SER A 317 -2.24 -3.68 8.65
N GLY A 318 -3.43 -3.30 9.12
CA GLY A 318 -4.08 -3.94 10.25
C GLY A 318 -4.39 -5.42 9.97
N THR A 319 -4.98 -5.72 8.82
CA THR A 319 -5.24 -7.11 8.40
C THR A 319 -3.94 -7.93 8.29
N ALA A 320 -2.87 -7.34 7.76
CA ALA A 320 -1.54 -7.96 7.73
C ALA A 320 -1.04 -8.26 9.15
N ALA A 321 -1.18 -7.34 10.10
CA ALA A 321 -0.81 -7.56 11.50
C ALA A 321 -1.54 -8.76 12.11
N LEU A 322 -2.84 -8.92 11.84
CA LEU A 322 -3.62 -10.08 12.30
C LEU A 322 -3.08 -11.39 11.70
N TRP A 323 -2.73 -11.40 10.42
CA TRP A 323 -2.17 -12.57 9.76
C TRP A 323 -0.75 -12.90 10.23
N ILE A 324 0.09 -11.89 10.49
CA ILE A 324 1.42 -12.06 11.09
C ILE A 324 1.27 -12.72 12.48
N GLN A 325 0.35 -12.25 13.32
CA GLN A 325 0.09 -12.89 14.62
C GLN A 325 -0.35 -14.36 14.46
N ARG A 326 -1.26 -14.63 13.52
CA ARG A 326 -1.83 -15.98 13.32
C ARG A 326 -0.82 -16.98 12.79
N THR A 327 0.08 -16.55 11.90
CA THR A 327 0.90 -17.47 11.08
C THR A 327 2.39 -17.38 11.37
N GLY A 328 2.86 -16.26 11.94
CA GLY A 328 4.28 -16.00 12.18
C GLY A 328 5.09 -15.66 10.92
N VAL A 329 4.44 -15.45 9.76
CA VAL A 329 5.12 -15.03 8.53
C VAL A 329 5.75 -13.66 8.68
N LYS A 330 6.82 -13.41 7.93
CA LYS A 330 7.57 -12.15 7.98
C LYS A 330 7.95 -11.63 6.60
N GLY A 331 8.21 -10.33 6.55
CA GLY A 331 8.57 -9.66 5.31
C GLY A 331 7.41 -9.47 4.34
N THR A 332 7.60 -8.56 3.39
CA THR A 332 6.59 -8.18 2.41
C THR A 332 6.12 -9.38 1.58
N SER A 333 7.03 -10.25 1.15
CA SER A 333 6.68 -11.34 0.22
C SER A 333 5.77 -12.39 0.85
N GLU A 334 6.07 -12.85 2.07
CA GLU A 334 5.26 -13.89 2.72
C GLU A 334 3.90 -13.33 3.17
N VAL A 335 3.89 -12.11 3.70
CA VAL A 335 2.65 -11.42 4.08
C VAL A 335 1.77 -11.21 2.85
N ARG A 336 2.32 -10.74 1.72
CA ARG A 336 1.58 -10.59 0.46
C ARG A 336 0.93 -11.91 0.04
N GLU A 337 1.62 -13.03 0.12
CA GLU A 337 1.05 -14.33 -0.28
C GLU A 337 -0.09 -14.78 0.65
N VAL A 338 0.06 -14.60 1.97
CA VAL A 338 -1.02 -14.90 2.93
C VAL A 338 -2.25 -14.02 2.68
N LEU A 339 -2.08 -12.73 2.43
CA LEU A 339 -3.21 -11.83 2.12
C LEU A 339 -3.89 -12.19 0.80
N LYS A 340 -3.11 -12.58 -0.22
CA LYS A 340 -3.63 -13.03 -1.52
C LYS A 340 -4.51 -14.27 -1.40
N GLN A 341 -4.15 -15.22 -0.54
CA GLN A 341 -4.94 -16.42 -0.30
C GLN A 341 -6.24 -16.14 0.47
N ASN A 342 -6.34 -14.98 1.12
CA ASN A 342 -7.43 -14.63 2.03
C ASN A 342 -8.05 -13.27 1.67
N SER A 343 -8.32 -13.06 0.39
CA SER A 343 -8.96 -11.86 -0.14
C SER A 343 -10.37 -12.12 -0.67
N LEU A 344 -11.25 -11.13 -0.53
CA LEU A 344 -12.48 -11.04 -1.31
C LEU A 344 -12.14 -10.53 -2.71
N HIS A 345 -12.82 -11.04 -3.73
CA HIS A 345 -12.53 -10.74 -5.13
C HIS A 345 -13.68 -9.97 -5.80
N PRO A 346 -13.78 -8.65 -5.59
CA PRO A 346 -14.93 -7.85 -6.03
C PRO A 346 -15.10 -7.79 -7.56
N PHE A 347 -14.00 -7.94 -8.32
CA PHE A 347 -14.01 -7.83 -9.78
C PHE A 347 -13.74 -9.16 -10.47
N GLY A 348 -14.13 -10.26 -9.83
CA GLY A 348 -13.89 -11.62 -10.31
C GLY A 348 -12.56 -12.21 -9.82
N PRO A 349 -12.34 -13.52 -10.07
CA PRO A 349 -11.18 -14.23 -9.55
C PRO A 349 -9.88 -13.72 -10.18
N GLY A 350 -8.83 -13.68 -9.35
CA GLY A 350 -7.48 -13.28 -9.79
C GLY A 350 -7.19 -11.81 -9.55
N TRP A 351 -6.16 -11.32 -10.25
CA TRP A 351 -5.67 -9.95 -10.13
C TRP A 351 -6.37 -9.02 -11.12
N SER A 352 -6.74 -7.81 -10.69
CA SER A 352 -7.18 -6.72 -11.56
C SER A 352 -6.37 -5.44 -11.35
N PRO A 353 -6.23 -4.57 -12.38
CA PRO A 353 -5.56 -3.28 -12.22
C PRO A 353 -6.20 -2.37 -11.15
N GLU A 354 -7.50 -2.52 -10.90
CA GLU A 354 -8.25 -1.66 -9.99
C GLU A 354 -8.20 -2.14 -8.54
N ALA A 355 -8.21 -3.45 -8.30
CA ALA A 355 -8.29 -4.02 -6.95
C ALA A 355 -7.09 -4.87 -6.52
N GLY A 356 -6.10 -5.05 -7.40
CA GLY A 356 -5.05 -6.03 -7.21
C GLY A 356 -5.63 -7.44 -7.07
N TRP A 357 -5.15 -8.19 -6.09
CA TRP A 357 -5.67 -9.51 -5.70
C TRP A 357 -6.98 -9.44 -4.88
N GLY A 358 -7.56 -8.26 -4.71
CA GLY A 358 -8.83 -8.07 -4.01
C GLY A 358 -8.68 -7.40 -2.65
N VAL A 359 -9.66 -7.63 -1.76
CA VAL A 359 -9.76 -7.02 -0.43
C VAL A 359 -9.39 -8.05 0.64
N PRO A 360 -8.21 -7.96 1.27
CA PRO A 360 -7.80 -8.90 2.30
C PRO A 360 -8.72 -8.88 3.51
N VAL A 361 -9.13 -10.05 3.99
CA VAL A 361 -9.95 -10.21 5.19
C VAL A 361 -9.16 -10.87 6.32
N ALA A 362 -9.61 -10.65 7.55
CA ALA A 362 -8.88 -11.01 8.76
C ALA A 362 -9.00 -12.50 9.17
N VAL A 363 -9.74 -13.31 8.42
CA VAL A 363 -9.96 -14.74 8.68
C VAL A 363 -9.97 -15.52 7.37
N PRO A 364 -9.71 -16.84 7.38
CA PRO A 364 -9.73 -17.64 6.17
C PRO A 364 -11.03 -17.49 5.36
N VAL A 365 -10.89 -17.36 4.04
CA VAL A 365 -12.03 -17.41 3.11
C VAL A 365 -12.30 -18.87 2.76
N GLU A 366 -13.34 -19.46 3.37
CA GLU A 366 -13.75 -20.82 3.04
C GLU A 366 -14.30 -20.89 1.59
N GLY A 367 -13.83 -21.86 0.80
CA GLY A 367 -14.40 -22.15 -0.51
C GLY A 367 -13.63 -21.61 -1.73
N GLN A 368 -12.51 -20.91 -1.55
CA GLN A 368 -11.54 -20.70 -2.63
C GLN A 368 -10.51 -21.82 -2.62
N GLY A 369 -10.91 -22.99 -3.12
CA GLY A 369 -10.02 -24.13 -3.27
C GLY A 369 -8.90 -23.84 -4.26
N LEU A 370 -7.73 -23.44 -3.78
CA LEU A 370 -6.47 -23.75 -4.44
C LEU A 370 -6.03 -25.13 -3.96
N SER A 371 -6.08 -26.09 -4.87
CA SER A 371 -5.44 -27.39 -4.70
C SER A 371 -3.92 -27.19 -4.63
N LEU A 372 -3.36 -27.20 -3.42
CA LEU A 372 -1.93 -27.36 -3.23
C LEU A 372 -1.59 -28.86 -3.35
N PRO A 373 -0.58 -29.27 -4.15
CA PRO A 373 -0.07 -30.62 -4.09
C PRO A 373 0.69 -30.82 -2.77
N GLY A 374 0.07 -31.56 -1.85
CA GLY A 374 0.75 -32.42 -0.86
C GLY A 374 1.56 -31.73 0.24
N ILE A 375 0.87 -31.26 1.29
CA ILE A 375 1.42 -31.33 2.65
C ILE A 375 0.48 -32.23 3.45
N PRO A 376 0.92 -33.42 3.94
CA PRO A 376 0.05 -34.30 4.69
C PRO A 376 -0.18 -33.72 6.09
N PHE A 377 -1.35 -33.12 6.31
CA PHE A 377 -1.86 -32.90 7.67
C PHE A 377 -2.24 -34.26 8.26
N ALA A 378 -1.44 -34.72 9.21
CA ALA A 378 -1.72 -35.92 9.99
C ALA A 378 -2.83 -35.63 11.02
N GLY A 379 -3.93 -36.37 10.89
CA GLY A 379 -4.61 -36.98 12.03
C GLY A 379 -5.70 -36.18 12.74
N LEU A 380 -6.94 -36.36 12.30
CA LEU A 380 -8.10 -36.62 13.18
C LEU A 380 -9.23 -37.27 12.35
N PRO A 381 -9.77 -38.44 12.76
CA PRO A 381 -10.79 -39.14 11.98
C PRO A 381 -12.18 -38.55 12.25
N ALA A 382 -12.71 -37.79 11.29
CA ALA A 382 -14.12 -37.44 11.26
C ALA A 382 -14.94 -38.62 10.69
N LEU A 383 -15.65 -39.29 11.59
CA LEU A 383 -16.60 -40.37 11.31
C LEU A 383 -17.85 -39.76 10.63
N LEU A 384 -18.01 -39.96 9.31
CA LEU A 384 -19.25 -39.60 8.61
C LEU A 384 -19.98 -40.85 8.10
N LEU A 385 -21.11 -41.14 8.75
CA LEU A 385 -22.06 -42.18 8.36
C LEU A 385 -22.70 -41.85 7.02
N ALA A 386 -22.45 -42.69 6.01
CA ALA A 386 -23.14 -42.66 4.73
C ALA A 386 -24.58 -43.20 4.86
N LYS A 387 -25.58 -42.34 4.60
CA LYS A 387 -26.95 -42.79 4.26
C LYS A 387 -27.13 -42.80 2.74
N ARG A 388 -27.22 -44.01 2.20
CA ARG A 388 -27.47 -44.35 0.81
C ARG A 388 -28.90 -43.95 0.40
N LYS A 389 -29.06 -43.10 -0.62
CA LYS A 389 -30.25 -43.06 -1.48
C LYS A 389 -29.83 -42.99 -2.95
N ARG A 390 -30.51 -43.82 -3.74
CA ARG A 390 -30.24 -44.17 -5.14
C ARG A 390 -30.63 -43.03 -6.09
N GLY A 391 -29.85 -42.87 -7.16
CA GLY A 391 -30.35 -42.41 -8.46
C GLY A 391 -29.68 -41.18 -9.04
N ALA A 392 -28.54 -41.34 -9.71
CA ALA A 392 -28.16 -40.68 -10.98
C ALA A 392 -26.74 -41.11 -11.37
N THR A 393 -26.58 -41.48 -12.64
CA THR A 393 -25.36 -42.01 -13.26
C THR A 393 -24.28 -40.93 -13.36
N LEU A 394 -23.10 -41.14 -12.75
CA LEU A 394 -21.92 -40.28 -12.94
C LEU A 394 -20.99 -40.93 -13.97
N LEU A 395 -20.77 -40.24 -15.10
CA LEU A 395 -19.81 -40.60 -16.13
C LEU A 395 -18.39 -40.47 -15.55
N THR A 396 -17.72 -41.60 -15.31
CA THR A 396 -16.33 -41.60 -14.81
C THR A 396 -15.38 -41.53 -16.01
N ILE A 397 -14.78 -40.37 -16.26
CA ILE A 397 -13.62 -40.24 -17.15
C ILE A 397 -12.38 -40.49 -16.28
N MET A 398 -11.75 -41.64 -16.48
CA MET A 398 -10.48 -42.01 -15.86
C MET A 398 -9.36 -41.25 -16.60
N MET A 399 -8.80 -40.20 -15.99
CA MET A 399 -7.53 -39.63 -16.47
C MET A 399 -6.38 -40.30 -15.72
N ILE A 400 -5.56 -41.04 -16.45
CA ILE A 400 -4.32 -41.64 -15.97
C ILE A 400 -3.28 -40.52 -15.89
N SER A 401 -2.83 -40.16 -14.69
CA SER A 401 -1.70 -39.26 -14.49
C SER A 401 -0.38 -40.03 -14.65
N SER A 402 0.43 -39.65 -15.63
CA SER A 402 1.82 -40.09 -15.74
C SER A 402 2.69 -39.34 -14.72
N SER A 403 3.22 -40.06 -13.74
CA SER A 403 4.27 -39.60 -12.84
C SER A 403 5.62 -39.64 -13.55
N ALA A 404 6.31 -38.49 -13.65
CA ALA A 404 7.71 -38.45 -14.09
C ALA A 404 8.63 -38.48 -12.87
N PHE A 405 9.41 -39.55 -12.76
CA PHE A 405 10.51 -39.73 -11.81
C PHE A 405 11.69 -38.80 -12.15
N ALA A 406 12.39 -38.35 -11.10
CA ALA A 406 13.68 -37.66 -11.20
C ALA A 406 14.79 -38.63 -11.65
N VAL A 407 15.66 -38.17 -12.56
CA VAL A 407 16.94 -38.81 -12.87
C VAL A 407 18.01 -37.72 -13.04
N GLU A 408 19.15 -37.91 -12.39
CA GLU A 408 20.33 -37.04 -12.38
C GLU A 408 21.17 -37.11 -13.68
N PRO A 409 22.06 -36.13 -13.92
CA PRO A 409 22.53 -35.76 -15.26
C PRO A 409 23.85 -36.44 -15.63
N GLU A 410 23.95 -37.04 -16.83
CA GLU A 410 25.20 -37.09 -17.59
C GLU A 410 24.96 -37.61 -19.04
N LYS A 411 25.39 -36.78 -20.01
CA LYS A 411 25.75 -37.09 -21.42
C LYS A 411 24.68 -37.22 -22.51
N LEU A 412 24.71 -36.21 -23.38
CA LEU A 412 24.45 -36.18 -24.85
C LEU A 412 23.00 -36.44 -25.31
N GLY A 413 22.36 -35.67 -26.18
CA GLY A 413 22.71 -34.52 -27.01
C GLY A 413 21.48 -34.19 -27.89
N GLU A 414 21.29 -32.92 -28.23
CA GLU A 414 20.38 -32.40 -29.28
C GLU A 414 19.03 -33.12 -29.53
N ALA A 415 17.98 -32.72 -28.80
CA ALA A 415 16.58 -32.62 -29.27
C ALA A 415 15.65 -32.16 -28.13
N PHE A 416 15.61 -30.87 -27.82
CA PHE A 416 14.55 -30.28 -26.99
C PHE A 416 14.25 -28.86 -27.48
N ALA A 417 13.52 -28.79 -28.58
CA ALA A 417 12.74 -27.63 -28.95
C ALA A 417 11.42 -28.17 -29.51
N ILE A 418 10.32 -27.50 -29.15
CA ILE A 418 8.92 -27.78 -29.56
C ILE A 418 8.19 -28.77 -28.63
N SER A 419 7.68 -28.26 -27.50
CA SER A 419 6.39 -28.69 -26.94
C SER A 419 5.89 -27.76 -25.82
N SER A 420 5.28 -26.62 -26.16
CA SER A 420 4.27 -25.96 -25.30
C SER A 420 3.46 -24.89 -26.05
N LEU A 421 3.09 -25.15 -27.31
CA LEU A 421 2.33 -24.19 -28.14
C LEU A 421 1.10 -24.84 -28.80
N ALA A 422 0.49 -25.82 -28.15
CA ALA A 422 -0.69 -26.50 -28.70
C ALA A 422 -1.66 -26.97 -27.60
N THR A 423 -2.32 -26.04 -26.91
CA THR A 423 -3.55 -26.35 -26.13
C THR A 423 -4.49 -25.16 -25.88
N TRP A 424 -4.50 -24.13 -26.73
CA TRP A 424 -5.51 -23.04 -26.64
C TRP A 424 -6.20 -22.73 -27.97
N THR A 425 -6.64 -23.77 -28.69
CA THR A 425 -7.48 -23.59 -29.90
C THR A 425 -8.55 -24.67 -30.02
N ALA A 426 -9.34 -24.89 -28.97
CA ALA A 426 -10.54 -25.71 -29.05
C ALA A 426 -11.62 -25.30 -28.04
N TYR A 427 -12.14 -24.06 -28.14
CA TYR A 427 -13.46 -23.74 -27.57
C TYR A 427 -14.24 -22.62 -28.29
N TYR A 428 -13.90 -22.23 -29.53
CA TYR A 428 -14.62 -21.13 -30.20
C TYR A 428 -14.90 -21.35 -31.69
N VAL A 429 -15.44 -22.52 -32.07
CA VAL A 429 -16.17 -22.66 -33.34
C VAL A 429 -17.34 -23.64 -33.17
N ALA A 430 -18.42 -23.17 -32.55
CA ALA A 430 -19.74 -23.78 -32.68
C ALA A 430 -20.79 -22.69 -32.49
N ASN A 431 -20.94 -21.83 -33.51
CA ASN A 431 -22.17 -21.10 -33.87
C ASN A 431 -21.78 -20.07 -34.95
N GLY A 432 -21.71 -20.52 -36.20
CA GLY A 432 -21.47 -19.64 -37.34
C GLY A 432 -22.69 -18.76 -37.62
N LEU A 433 -22.47 -17.48 -37.92
CA LEU A 433 -22.82 -16.81 -39.18
C LEU A 433 -22.75 -15.27 -39.05
N GLY A 434 -21.92 -14.63 -39.89
CA GLY A 434 -22.18 -13.30 -40.47
C GLY A 434 -21.36 -12.11 -39.92
N PRO A 435 -20.96 -11.12 -40.76
CA PRO A 435 -19.60 -10.55 -40.71
C PRO A 435 -19.50 -9.01 -40.53
N VAL A 436 -18.23 -8.55 -40.49
CA VAL A 436 -17.65 -7.18 -40.63
C VAL A 436 -17.80 -6.29 -39.37
N ALA A 437 -16.78 -5.64 -38.79
CA ALA A 437 -15.49 -5.16 -39.27
C ALA A 437 -14.49 -4.88 -38.11
N SER A 438 -13.21 -5.23 -38.30
CA SER A 438 -11.98 -4.46 -37.97
C SER A 438 -11.80 -3.78 -36.60
N LEU A 439 -10.76 -4.14 -35.83
CA LEU A 439 -9.39 -3.58 -35.91
C LEU A 439 -8.42 -4.32 -34.96
N TRP A 440 -7.15 -4.29 -35.32
CA TRP A 440 -6.04 -5.13 -34.85
C TRP A 440 -5.51 -4.79 -33.45
N MET A 441 -5.22 -5.85 -32.68
CA MET A 441 -4.26 -5.89 -31.58
C MET A 441 -3.12 -6.82 -32.00
N ALA A 442 -1.89 -6.30 -32.07
CA ALA A 442 -0.70 -7.12 -32.28
C ALA A 442 0.46 -6.65 -31.40
N THR A 443 0.81 -7.53 -30.46
CA THR A 443 2.18 -7.94 -30.09
C THR A 443 3.16 -6.91 -29.49
N PHE A 444 3.36 -7.00 -28.18
CA PHE A 444 4.60 -6.62 -27.50
C PHE A 444 5.11 -7.82 -26.69
N ASN A 445 5.88 -8.71 -27.34
CA ASN A 445 6.91 -9.51 -26.67
C ASN A 445 7.86 -10.14 -27.70
N THR A 446 8.60 -9.28 -28.41
CA THR A 446 9.77 -9.69 -29.22
C THR A 446 10.81 -8.56 -29.25
N LEU A 447 11.33 -8.16 -28.09
CA LEU A 447 12.36 -7.09 -28.02
C LEU A 447 13.57 -7.39 -27.12
N ILE A 448 13.75 -8.64 -26.66
CA ILE A 448 14.93 -9.02 -25.85
C ILE A 448 15.86 -10.02 -26.54
N VAL A 449 15.50 -10.56 -27.71
CA VAL A 449 16.36 -11.54 -28.43
C VAL A 449 17.08 -10.95 -29.66
N THR A 450 16.77 -9.72 -30.08
CA THR A 450 17.44 -9.04 -31.21
C THR A 450 18.56 -8.08 -30.82
N ALA A 451 18.80 -7.82 -29.53
CA ALA A 451 19.93 -6.99 -29.07
C ALA A 451 21.24 -7.78 -28.87
N LEU A 452 21.17 -9.10 -28.72
CA LEU A 452 22.35 -9.96 -28.50
C LEU A 452 22.91 -10.61 -29.78
N LEU A 453 22.24 -10.44 -30.93
CA LEU A 453 22.76 -10.86 -32.25
C LEU A 453 23.26 -9.68 -33.11
N ALA A 454 23.14 -8.44 -32.62
CA ALA A 454 23.71 -7.25 -33.26
C ALA A 454 25.14 -6.89 -32.76
N ILE A 455 25.66 -7.60 -31.75
CA ILE A 455 27.00 -7.39 -31.19
C ILE A 455 28.06 -8.28 -31.84
N SER A 456 27.68 -9.30 -32.62
CA SER A 456 28.62 -10.21 -33.31
C SER A 456 28.82 -9.92 -34.80
N TRP A 457 28.33 -8.78 -35.32
CA TRP A 457 28.51 -8.41 -36.75
C TRP A 457 29.02 -6.99 -37.01
N LYS A 458 29.59 -6.33 -35.98
CA LYS A 458 30.34 -5.06 -36.12
C LYS A 458 31.82 -5.12 -35.70
N VAL A 459 32.34 -6.32 -35.42
CA VAL A 459 33.76 -6.57 -35.09
C VAL A 459 34.53 -7.17 -36.29
N VAL A 460 33.88 -7.39 -37.44
CA VAL A 460 34.51 -7.99 -38.64
C VAL A 460 34.72 -7.00 -39.80
N GLU A 461 34.30 -5.73 -39.67
CA GLU A 461 34.54 -4.69 -40.69
C GLU A 461 35.53 -3.58 -40.28
N LEU A 462 36.27 -3.73 -39.17
CA LEU A 462 37.28 -2.73 -38.77
C LEU A 462 38.69 -3.30 -38.50
N VAL A 463 39.08 -4.35 -39.22
CA VAL A 463 40.49 -4.71 -39.44
C VAL A 463 40.67 -5.13 -40.90
N CYS A 464 40.92 -4.14 -41.76
CA CYS A 464 41.70 -4.19 -43.01
C CYS A 464 41.27 -3.10 -44.02
N ALA A 465 41.49 -1.84 -43.64
CA ALA A 465 41.75 -0.76 -44.59
C ALA A 465 42.74 0.22 -43.95
N THR A 466 43.95 -0.28 -43.77
CA THR A 466 45.19 0.48 -43.60
C THR A 466 45.32 1.51 -44.73
N ILE A 467 45.85 2.71 -44.44
CA ILE A 467 46.87 3.47 -45.22
C ILE A 467 46.68 5.00 -45.12
N LYS A 468 47.65 5.63 -44.44
CA LYS A 468 48.27 6.96 -44.68
C LYS A 468 47.37 8.17 -45.02
N CYS A 469 47.27 9.11 -44.08
CA CYS A 469 47.95 10.42 -44.07
C CYS A 469 47.40 11.26 -42.92
#